data_AF-A0A496WT33-F1
#
_entry.id   AF-A0A496WT33-F1
#
_cell.length_a   1.000
_cell.length_b   1.000
_cell.length_c   1.000
_cell.angle_alpha   90.00
_cell.angle_beta   90.00
_cell.angle_gamma   90.00
#
_symmetry.space_group_name_H-M   'P 1'
#
loop_
_entity.id
_entity.type
_entity.pdbx_description
1 polymer ?
#
loop_
_entity_poly.entity_id
_entity_poly.type
_entity_poly.pdbx_seq_one_letter_code
_entity_poly.pdbx_strand_id
1 'polypeptide(L)'
;MGQIIKQKPQRLFYLLLSLIMFGLLFLFGVASIELLIKFKKQSVKKEWVANNISNAYRPFSVQFIDPNYMFFFSRDSRFREAFNNKYVSIDKHGFRGGGPEDAQNRKLAFLLGGSTAFGYFASSNATTITGYLNRIQTEYFFVNAGVPSWNSTQQLYRLAHQLMEYKPALIINFDGANDVAIVEQYYQDGLVFPPGTPESFNELSKLVNEIKIGNSKRDGGFDFTKKRKDETLFDKLLPNISHAMRKKDDLPLLEDLIVAAAKKYSLNQSIMRDITEGGGARFIGFHQPILGMHDSAPEKLKRDAAIFRLFTQEVLSEIEQYKLEYYNLAIFFQNYDGLIFAEAKKNEIIFYDEVHLGDAGNKLIAKYIWEAVIMTQE
;
A
#
# COMPACT_ATOMS: atom_id res chain seq x y z
N MET A 1 93.78 -14.50 11.62
CA MET A 1 92.99 -14.66 12.86
C MET A 1 91.69 -13.87 12.71
N GLY A 2 90.53 -14.54 12.82
CA GLY A 2 89.20 -13.96 13.05
C GLY A 2 88.56 -13.23 11.85
N GLN A 3 87.25 -13.27 11.58
CA GLN A 3 86.10 -13.91 12.21
C GLN A 3 84.95 -13.80 11.18
N ILE A 4 84.46 -14.90 10.62
CA ILE A 4 83.19 -14.91 9.86
C ILE A 4 82.09 -15.18 10.90
N ILE A 5 81.46 -14.13 11.41
CA ILE A 5 80.40 -14.26 12.41
C ILE A 5 79.07 -14.61 11.72
N LYS A 6 78.58 -15.79 12.11
CA LYS A 6 77.21 -16.32 12.01
C LYS A 6 76.13 -15.25 12.23
N GLN A 7 75.43 -14.83 11.18
CA GLN A 7 74.07 -14.27 11.27
C GLN A 7 73.22 -14.80 10.11
N LYS A 8 72.72 -16.03 10.22
CA LYS A 8 71.70 -16.58 9.30
C LYS A 8 70.48 -17.29 9.93
N PRO A 9 70.41 -17.69 11.23
CA PRO A 9 69.24 -18.41 11.72
C PRO A 9 68.04 -17.51 12.09
N GLN A 10 68.26 -16.25 12.49
CA GLN A 10 67.17 -15.36 12.92
C GLN A 10 66.26 -14.92 11.78
N ARG A 11 66.81 -14.60 10.60
CA ARG A 11 66.00 -14.18 9.45
C ARG A 11 65.09 -15.30 8.94
N LEU A 12 65.57 -16.54 8.95
CA LEU A 12 64.76 -17.70 8.57
C LEU A 12 63.62 -17.94 9.57
N PHE A 13 63.90 -17.76 10.87
CA PHE A 13 62.87 -17.86 11.91
C PHE A 13 61.76 -16.83 11.77
N TYR A 14 62.09 -15.55 11.53
CA TYR A 14 61.08 -14.51 11.32
C TYR A 14 60.27 -14.71 10.04
N LEU A 15 60.87 -15.27 8.99
CA LEU A 15 60.19 -15.58 7.74
C LEU A 15 59.23 -16.78 7.89
N LEU A 16 59.59 -17.75 8.72
CA LEU A 16 58.69 -18.87 9.06
C LEU A 16 57.54 -18.40 9.95
N LEU A 17 57.81 -17.53 10.92
CA LEU A 17 56.80 -16.96 11.81
C LEU A 17 55.79 -16.09 11.04
N SER A 18 56.26 -15.29 10.08
CA SER A 18 55.36 -14.48 9.23
C SER A 18 54.49 -15.34 8.32
N LEU A 19 55.01 -16.44 7.76
CA LEU A 19 54.24 -17.41 6.99
C LEU A 19 53.16 -18.10 7.84
N ILE A 20 53.48 -18.47 9.08
CA ILE A 20 52.51 -19.05 10.02
C ILE A 20 51.42 -18.03 10.37
N MET A 21 51.78 -16.79 10.68
CA MET A 21 50.80 -15.74 10.96
C MET A 21 49.92 -15.43 9.75
N PHE A 22 50.48 -15.42 8.55
CA PHE A 22 49.70 -15.22 7.32
C PHE A 22 48.73 -16.38 7.07
N GLY A 23 49.18 -17.62 7.31
CA GLY A 23 48.32 -18.81 7.24
C GLY A 23 47.17 -18.78 8.26
N LEU A 24 47.44 -18.34 9.49
CA LEU A 24 46.42 -18.18 10.54
C LEU A 24 45.42 -17.07 10.21
N LEU A 25 45.88 -15.92 9.71
CA LEU A 25 45.01 -14.84 9.25
C LEU A 25 44.14 -15.27 8.07
N PHE A 26 44.69 -16.08 7.15
CA PHE A 26 43.94 -16.63 6.03
C PHE A 26 42.87 -17.62 6.51
N LEU A 27 43.20 -18.52 7.45
CA LEU A 27 42.23 -19.44 8.05
C LEU A 27 41.11 -18.72 8.81
N PHE A 28 41.44 -17.68 9.60
CA PHE A 28 40.45 -16.84 10.25
C PHE A 28 39.58 -16.06 9.25
N GLY A 29 40.17 -15.55 8.17
CA GLY A 29 39.44 -14.91 7.08
C GLY A 29 38.44 -15.87 6.41
N VAL A 30 38.87 -17.09 6.07
CA VAL A 30 37.99 -18.10 5.45
C VAL A 30 36.88 -18.53 6.40
N ALA A 31 37.18 -18.77 7.69
CA ALA A 31 36.18 -19.11 8.70
C ALA A 31 35.16 -17.97 8.91
N SER A 32 35.63 -16.71 8.85
CA SER A 32 34.77 -15.52 8.98
C SER A 32 33.86 -15.34 7.76
N ILE A 33 34.38 -15.61 6.55
CA ILE A 33 33.61 -15.64 5.30
C ILE A 33 32.59 -16.77 5.33
N GLU A 34 32.93 -17.97 5.83
CA GLU A 34 31.99 -19.08 5.96
C GLU A 34 30.90 -18.77 6.99
N LEU A 35 31.25 -18.11 8.10
CA LEU A 35 30.28 -17.61 9.08
C LEU A 35 29.35 -16.56 8.46
N LEU A 36 29.90 -15.59 7.71
CA LEU A 36 29.13 -14.58 6.97
C LEU A 36 28.23 -15.21 5.91
N ILE A 37 28.70 -16.24 5.20
CA ILE A 37 27.88 -17.00 4.25
C ILE A 37 26.79 -17.75 4.99
N LYS A 38 27.06 -18.38 6.14
CA LYS A 38 26.03 -19.06 6.96
C LYS A 38 25.01 -18.06 7.52
N PHE A 39 25.45 -16.90 8.03
CA PHE A 39 24.58 -15.81 8.47
C PHE A 39 23.74 -15.24 7.34
N LYS A 40 24.34 -15.02 6.16
CA LYS A 40 23.63 -14.59 4.95
C LYS A 40 22.66 -15.67 4.46
N LYS A 41 23.02 -16.95 4.56
CA LYS A 41 22.13 -18.07 4.21
C LYS A 41 20.97 -18.22 5.19
N GLN A 42 21.17 -17.85 6.46
CA GLN A 42 20.14 -17.81 7.50
C GLN A 42 19.24 -16.57 7.39
N SER A 43 19.79 -15.42 6.99
CA SER A 43 19.00 -14.22 6.65
C SER A 43 18.19 -14.42 5.36
N VAL A 44 18.78 -15.06 4.34
CA VAL A 44 18.11 -15.46 3.10
C VAL A 44 17.05 -16.55 3.34
N LYS A 45 17.22 -17.41 4.36
CA LYS A 45 16.18 -18.39 4.74
C LYS A 45 14.92 -17.74 5.34
N LYS A 46 15.04 -16.59 6.03
CA LYS A 46 13.88 -15.81 6.50
C LYS A 46 13.12 -15.17 5.33
N GLU A 47 13.82 -14.81 4.26
CA GLU A 47 13.25 -14.30 3.00
C GLU A 47 12.40 -15.33 2.24
N TRP A 48 12.62 -16.63 2.48
CA TRP A 48 12.06 -17.69 1.64
C TRP A 48 10.56 -17.95 1.85
N VAL A 49 9.99 -17.63 3.02
CA VAL A 49 8.55 -17.84 3.30
C VAL A 49 7.67 -16.70 2.76
N ALA A 50 8.24 -15.50 2.57
CA ALA A 50 7.56 -14.33 2.01
C ALA A 50 7.41 -14.37 0.48
N ASN A 51 8.28 -15.11 -0.22
CA ASN A 51 8.40 -15.08 -1.68
C ASN A 51 7.24 -15.71 -2.47
N ASN A 52 6.37 -16.54 -1.89
CA ASN A 52 5.26 -17.11 -2.67
C ASN A 52 4.02 -16.22 -2.70
N ILE A 53 3.66 -15.65 -1.55
CA ILE A 53 2.45 -14.83 -1.47
C ILE A 53 2.70 -13.43 -2.02
N SER A 54 3.84 -12.80 -1.69
CA SER A 54 4.16 -11.46 -2.21
C SER A 54 4.24 -11.44 -3.74
N ASN A 55 4.91 -12.43 -4.35
CA ASN A 55 4.96 -12.56 -5.81
C ASN A 55 3.59 -12.82 -6.44
N ALA A 56 2.68 -13.52 -5.75
CA ALA A 56 1.32 -13.74 -6.24
C ALA A 56 0.47 -12.47 -6.26
N TYR A 57 0.81 -11.46 -5.46
CA TYR A 57 0.10 -10.18 -5.42
C TYR A 57 0.68 -9.14 -6.38
N ARG A 58 1.94 -9.28 -6.82
CA ARG A 58 2.62 -8.32 -7.71
C ARG A 58 1.82 -7.93 -8.97
N PRO A 59 1.10 -8.83 -9.68
CA PRO A 59 0.28 -8.43 -10.83
C PRO A 59 -0.84 -7.44 -10.46
N PHE A 60 -1.35 -7.50 -9.23
CA PHE A 60 -2.42 -6.62 -8.75
C PHE A 60 -1.93 -5.26 -8.27
N SER A 61 -0.61 -5.03 -8.23
CA SER A 61 -0.02 -3.69 -8.10
C SER A 61 0.01 -2.92 -9.42
N VAL A 62 -0.27 -3.58 -10.56
CA VAL A 62 -0.31 -2.92 -11.86
C VAL A 62 -1.62 -2.15 -12.00
N GLN A 63 -1.51 -0.83 -12.12
CA GLN A 63 -2.63 0.08 -12.30
C GLN A 63 -2.78 0.45 -13.78
N PHE A 64 -4.01 0.36 -14.29
CA PHE A 64 -4.38 0.76 -15.64
C PHE A 64 -5.14 2.08 -15.60
N ILE A 65 -5.01 2.87 -16.67
CA ILE A 65 -5.78 4.11 -16.80
C ILE A 65 -7.25 3.80 -17.00
N ASP A 66 -8.08 4.24 -16.05
CA ASP A 66 -9.54 4.14 -16.12
C ASP A 66 -10.18 5.52 -16.24
N PRO A 67 -11.16 5.73 -17.14
CA PRO A 67 -11.77 7.04 -17.36
C PRO A 67 -12.53 7.60 -16.15
N ASN A 68 -12.96 6.74 -15.21
CA ASN A 68 -13.73 7.15 -14.03
C ASN A 68 -12.86 7.18 -12.77
N TYR A 69 -11.92 6.24 -12.65
CA TYR A 69 -11.16 6.04 -11.40
C TYR A 69 -9.69 6.42 -11.49
N MET A 70 -9.24 6.84 -12.68
CA MET A 70 -7.87 7.14 -13.06
C MET A 70 -6.94 5.94 -13.01
N PHE A 71 -6.77 5.27 -11.87
CA PHE A 71 -5.93 4.08 -11.72
C PHE A 71 -6.76 2.91 -11.21
N PHE A 72 -6.92 1.85 -12.01
CA PHE A 72 -7.78 0.71 -11.67
C PHE A 72 -7.28 -0.60 -12.29
N PHE A 73 -8.00 -1.70 -12.05
CA PHE A 73 -7.77 -2.96 -12.75
C PHE A 73 -8.08 -2.84 -14.25
N SER A 74 -7.45 -3.68 -15.06
CA SER A 74 -7.66 -3.66 -16.51
C SER A 74 -9.10 -3.96 -16.89
N ARG A 75 -9.66 -3.18 -17.83
CA ARG A 75 -10.95 -3.49 -18.48
C ARG A 75 -10.86 -4.63 -19.50
N ASP A 76 -9.66 -5.03 -19.89
CA ASP A 76 -9.43 -6.17 -20.77
C ASP A 76 -9.43 -7.48 -19.98
N SER A 77 -10.28 -8.44 -20.39
CA SER A 77 -10.41 -9.73 -19.71
C SER A 77 -9.12 -10.54 -19.73
N ARG A 78 -8.29 -10.40 -20.77
CA ARG A 78 -7.04 -11.15 -20.92
C ARG A 78 -6.05 -10.82 -19.80
N PHE A 79 -5.94 -9.55 -19.43
CA PHE A 79 -5.09 -9.14 -18.31
C PHE A 79 -5.64 -9.63 -16.98
N ARG A 80 -6.96 -9.55 -16.76
CA ARG A 80 -7.59 -10.05 -15.54
C ARG A 80 -7.41 -11.57 -15.37
N GLU A 81 -7.67 -12.33 -16.42
CA GLU A 81 -7.48 -13.79 -16.43
C GLU A 81 -6.01 -14.17 -16.20
N ALA A 82 -5.07 -13.42 -16.79
CA ALA A 82 -3.64 -13.65 -16.59
C ALA A 82 -3.14 -13.32 -15.17
N PHE A 83 -3.79 -12.36 -14.48
CA PHE A 83 -3.39 -11.94 -13.13
C PHE A 83 -4.00 -12.84 -12.05
N ASN A 84 -5.21 -13.34 -12.31
CA ASN A 84 -5.92 -14.26 -11.43
C ASN A 84 -5.08 -15.50 -11.12
N ASN A 85 -5.04 -15.88 -9.86
CA ASN A 85 -4.29 -17.04 -9.38
C ASN A 85 -5.00 -17.68 -8.18
N LYS A 86 -4.37 -18.71 -7.59
CA LYS A 86 -4.99 -19.47 -6.49
C LYS A 86 -5.28 -18.66 -5.21
N TYR A 87 -4.67 -17.49 -5.04
CA TYR A 87 -4.82 -16.63 -3.86
C TYR A 87 -5.85 -15.51 -4.08
N VAL A 88 -5.88 -14.98 -5.30
CA VAL A 88 -6.64 -13.78 -5.66
C VAL A 88 -7.28 -13.98 -7.02
N SER A 89 -8.56 -13.67 -7.10
CA SER A 89 -9.23 -13.48 -8.37
C SER A 89 -9.99 -12.15 -8.37
N ILE A 90 -10.05 -11.51 -9.52
CA ILE A 90 -10.85 -10.32 -9.77
C ILE A 90 -11.84 -10.63 -10.88
N ASP A 91 -13.09 -10.23 -10.68
CA ASP A 91 -14.15 -10.40 -11.66
C ASP A 91 -14.09 -9.35 -12.78
N LYS A 92 -15.08 -9.37 -13.68
CA LYS A 92 -15.15 -8.43 -14.81
C LYS A 92 -15.44 -6.97 -14.40
N HIS A 93 -15.92 -6.74 -13.18
CA HIS A 93 -16.28 -5.44 -12.64
C HIS A 93 -15.23 -4.86 -11.67
N GLY A 94 -14.15 -5.59 -11.43
CA GLY A 94 -13.09 -5.19 -10.52
C GLY A 94 -13.39 -5.50 -9.06
N PHE A 95 -14.29 -6.44 -8.77
CA PHE A 95 -14.51 -6.98 -7.44
C PHE A 95 -13.56 -8.15 -7.18
N ARG A 96 -13.01 -8.23 -5.97
CA ARG A 96 -12.19 -9.39 -5.59
C ARG A 96 -13.10 -10.55 -5.20
N GLY A 97 -12.85 -11.72 -5.80
CA GLY A 97 -13.63 -12.92 -5.58
C GLY A 97 -14.95 -12.88 -6.33
N GLY A 98 -16.05 -13.07 -5.61
CA GLY A 98 -17.41 -13.03 -6.16
C GLY A 98 -17.99 -11.61 -6.21
N GLY A 99 -18.86 -11.38 -7.19
CA GLY A 99 -19.53 -10.12 -7.46
C GLY A 99 -20.97 -10.08 -6.91
N PRO A 100 -21.70 -8.99 -7.10
CA PRO A 100 -23.10 -8.85 -6.66
C PRO A 100 -24.03 -9.97 -7.17
N GLU A 101 -23.73 -10.57 -8.32
CA GLU A 101 -24.45 -11.70 -8.89
C GLU A 101 -24.45 -12.96 -8.00
N ASP A 102 -23.48 -13.07 -7.09
CA ASP A 102 -23.32 -14.22 -6.20
C ASP A 102 -24.16 -14.09 -4.91
N ALA A 103 -24.87 -12.98 -4.73
CA ALA A 103 -25.60 -12.68 -3.50
C ALA A 103 -26.79 -13.60 -3.23
N GLN A 104 -27.36 -14.23 -4.27
CA GLN A 104 -28.56 -15.06 -4.17
C GLN A 104 -29.69 -14.30 -3.46
N ASN A 105 -30.16 -14.78 -2.30
CA ASN A 105 -31.23 -14.17 -1.51
C ASN A 105 -30.71 -13.22 -0.40
N ARG A 106 -29.40 -13.02 -0.30
CA ARG A 106 -28.79 -12.18 0.73
C ARG A 106 -28.85 -10.71 0.32
N LYS A 107 -28.95 -9.80 1.29
CA LYS A 107 -28.84 -8.36 1.03
C LYS A 107 -27.42 -8.03 0.56
N LEU A 108 -27.26 -7.11 -0.39
CA LEU A 108 -25.92 -6.71 -0.83
C LEU A 108 -25.26 -5.78 0.19
N ALA A 109 -24.00 -6.07 0.50
CA ALA A 109 -23.12 -5.16 1.23
C ALA A 109 -21.80 -5.01 0.47
N PHE A 110 -21.21 -3.81 0.45
CA PHE A 110 -19.88 -3.60 -0.15
C PHE A 110 -18.86 -3.20 0.92
N LEU A 111 -17.64 -3.72 0.78
CA LEU A 111 -16.46 -3.24 1.49
C LEU A 111 -15.59 -2.42 0.54
N LEU A 112 -15.55 -1.11 0.72
CA LEU A 112 -14.65 -0.15 0.06
C LEU A 112 -13.35 0.01 0.84
N GLY A 113 -12.28 0.37 0.14
CA GLY A 113 -11.00 0.75 0.74
C GLY A 113 -9.80 0.52 -0.17
N GLY A 114 -8.61 0.76 0.37
CA GLY A 114 -7.34 0.50 -0.28
C GLY A 114 -6.94 -0.98 -0.34
N SER A 115 -5.63 -1.22 -0.37
CA SER A 115 -5.02 -2.55 -0.40
C SER A 115 -5.35 -3.42 0.82
N THR A 116 -5.54 -2.82 2.01
CA THR A 116 -5.94 -3.59 3.20
C THR A 116 -7.36 -4.12 3.07
N ALA A 117 -8.32 -3.32 2.60
CA ALA A 117 -9.69 -3.79 2.31
C ALA A 117 -9.73 -4.82 1.17
N PHE A 118 -8.90 -4.62 0.13
CA PHE A 118 -8.69 -5.61 -0.92
C PHE A 118 -8.21 -6.94 -0.35
N GLY A 119 -7.54 -6.94 0.81
CA GLY A 119 -6.98 -8.11 1.47
C GLY A 119 -5.60 -8.49 0.92
N TYR A 120 -4.77 -7.50 0.60
CA TYR A 120 -3.40 -7.73 0.15
C TYR A 120 -2.67 -8.65 1.15
N PHE A 121 -2.04 -9.72 0.65
CA PHE A 121 -1.48 -10.85 1.43
C PHE A 121 -2.45 -11.85 2.09
N ALA A 122 -3.76 -11.75 1.88
CA ALA A 122 -4.67 -12.85 2.26
C ALA A 122 -4.33 -14.14 1.48
N SER A 123 -4.40 -15.29 2.15
CA SER A 123 -4.06 -16.57 1.52
C SER A 123 -5.12 -17.13 0.55
N SER A 124 -6.28 -16.50 0.47
CA SER A 124 -7.33 -16.77 -0.53
C SER A 124 -8.38 -15.65 -0.54
N ASN A 125 -9.28 -15.64 -1.53
CA ASN A 125 -10.49 -14.81 -1.46
C ASN A 125 -11.36 -15.12 -0.22
N ALA A 126 -11.30 -16.35 0.30
CA ALA A 126 -12.07 -16.78 1.46
C ALA A 126 -11.46 -16.34 2.80
N THR A 127 -10.25 -15.77 2.80
CA THR A 127 -9.55 -15.28 4.01
C THR A 127 -9.34 -13.76 4.01
N THR A 128 -10.03 -13.04 3.12
CA THR A 128 -10.21 -11.59 3.23
C THR A 128 -11.24 -11.26 4.32
N ILE A 129 -11.34 -9.98 4.69
CA ILE A 129 -12.38 -9.48 5.59
C ILE A 129 -13.78 -9.88 5.08
N THR A 130 -14.08 -9.63 3.80
CA THR A 130 -15.36 -10.03 3.19
C THR A 130 -15.57 -11.55 3.14
N GLY A 131 -14.52 -12.32 2.89
CA GLY A 131 -14.58 -13.79 2.89
C GLY A 131 -14.93 -14.36 4.26
N TYR A 132 -14.40 -13.77 5.34
CA TYR A 132 -14.79 -14.11 6.70
C TYR A 132 -16.21 -13.61 7.04
N LEU A 133 -16.56 -12.36 6.70
CA LEU A 133 -17.91 -11.82 6.90
C LEU A 133 -18.97 -12.72 6.25
N ASN A 134 -18.76 -13.15 5.00
CA ASN A 134 -19.70 -14.02 4.28
C ASN A 134 -19.87 -15.41 4.90
N ARG A 135 -18.93 -15.84 5.74
CA ARG A 135 -18.95 -17.14 6.42
C ARG A 135 -19.60 -17.08 7.81
N ILE A 136 -19.41 -15.99 8.54
CA ILE A 136 -19.85 -15.87 9.94
C ILE A 136 -21.31 -15.42 10.08
N GLN A 137 -21.94 -14.93 9.01
CA GLN A 137 -23.35 -14.54 8.97
C GLN A 137 -23.98 -14.91 7.62
N THR A 138 -25.31 -14.86 7.55
CA THR A 138 -26.12 -15.21 6.36
C THR A 138 -27.00 -14.06 5.83
N GLU A 139 -27.08 -12.92 6.52
CA GLU A 139 -27.95 -11.79 6.12
C GLU A 139 -27.43 -11.06 4.88
N TYR A 140 -26.13 -10.70 4.87
CA TYR A 140 -25.53 -9.86 3.84
C TYR A 140 -24.54 -10.64 3.00
N PHE A 141 -24.57 -10.51 1.68
CA PHE A 141 -23.44 -10.88 0.83
C PHE A 141 -22.50 -9.70 0.69
N PHE A 142 -21.34 -9.79 1.35
CA PHE A 142 -20.27 -8.81 1.29
C PHE A 142 -19.43 -8.98 0.04
N VAL A 143 -19.50 -8.00 -0.85
CA VAL A 143 -18.68 -7.87 -2.05
C VAL A 143 -17.43 -7.06 -1.72
N ASN A 144 -16.26 -7.56 -2.11
CA ASN A 144 -15.00 -6.84 -1.91
C ASN A 144 -14.76 -5.85 -3.06
N ALA A 145 -14.94 -4.56 -2.77
CA ALA A 145 -14.71 -3.45 -3.68
C ALA A 145 -13.41 -2.69 -3.37
N GLY A 146 -12.51 -3.29 -2.57
CA GLY A 146 -11.20 -2.72 -2.29
C GLY A 146 -10.30 -2.71 -3.54
N VAL A 147 -9.42 -1.73 -3.63
CA VAL A 147 -8.45 -1.61 -4.73
C VAL A 147 -7.11 -1.18 -4.15
N PRO A 148 -6.00 -1.87 -4.48
CA PRO A 148 -4.68 -1.45 -4.01
C PRO A 148 -4.40 0.03 -4.32
N SER A 149 -3.69 0.70 -3.40
CA SER A 149 -3.29 2.11 -3.48
C SER A 149 -4.38 3.17 -3.41
N TRP A 150 -5.66 2.80 -3.41
CA TRP A 150 -6.72 3.79 -3.46
C TRP A 150 -6.85 4.59 -2.17
N ASN A 151 -7.08 5.90 -2.34
CA ASN A 151 -7.48 6.81 -1.28
C ASN A 151 -9.01 7.01 -1.24
N SER A 152 -9.49 7.74 -0.24
CA SER A 152 -10.93 8.00 -0.04
C SER A 152 -11.61 8.72 -1.20
N THR A 153 -10.87 9.50 -2.01
CA THR A 153 -11.45 10.21 -3.16
C THR A 153 -11.82 9.22 -4.26
N GLN A 154 -10.96 8.25 -4.56
CA GLN A 154 -11.26 7.20 -5.54
C GLN A 154 -12.40 6.28 -5.06
N GLN A 155 -12.45 5.99 -3.76
CA GLN A 155 -13.57 5.22 -3.16
C GLN A 155 -14.91 5.95 -3.34
N LEU A 156 -14.96 7.26 -3.09
CA LEU A 156 -16.14 8.08 -3.32
C LEU A 156 -16.60 8.02 -4.79
N TYR A 157 -15.68 8.15 -5.76
CA TYR A 157 -16.02 8.02 -7.17
C TYR A 157 -16.61 6.64 -7.50
N ARG A 158 -16.01 5.55 -6.99
CA ARG A 158 -16.52 4.20 -7.24
C ARG A 158 -17.89 3.97 -6.60
N LEU A 159 -18.12 4.46 -5.38
CA LEU A 159 -19.43 4.41 -4.74
C LEU A 159 -20.49 5.04 -5.64
N ALA A 160 -20.28 6.30 -6.03
CA ALA A 160 -21.24 7.08 -6.79
C ALA A 160 -21.49 6.51 -8.21
N HIS A 161 -20.45 6.03 -8.89
CA HIS A 161 -20.54 5.63 -10.31
C HIS A 161 -20.77 4.14 -10.54
N GLN A 162 -20.62 3.29 -9.52
CA GLN A 162 -20.74 1.84 -9.70
C GLN A 162 -21.55 1.18 -8.60
N LEU A 163 -21.21 1.41 -7.33
CA LEU A 163 -21.75 0.57 -6.26
C LEU A 163 -23.23 0.85 -5.99
N MET A 164 -23.66 2.11 -6.08
CA MET A 164 -25.06 2.48 -5.85
C MET A 164 -26.04 1.92 -6.90
N GLU A 165 -25.55 1.57 -8.11
CA GLU A 165 -26.38 0.93 -9.14
C GLU A 165 -26.92 -0.44 -8.70
N TYR A 166 -26.18 -1.13 -7.83
CA TYR A 166 -26.56 -2.43 -7.29
C TYR A 166 -27.56 -2.35 -6.13
N LYS A 167 -27.98 -1.14 -5.73
CA LYS A 167 -28.91 -0.90 -4.61
C LYS A 167 -28.52 -1.68 -3.34
N PRO A 168 -27.31 -1.47 -2.82
CA PRO A 168 -26.86 -2.16 -1.62
C PRO A 168 -27.75 -1.84 -0.42
N ALA A 169 -27.74 -2.70 0.58
CA ALA A 169 -28.31 -2.40 1.89
C ALA A 169 -27.27 -1.80 2.84
N LEU A 170 -25.98 -2.04 2.58
CA LEU A 170 -24.88 -1.60 3.44
C LEU A 170 -23.63 -1.26 2.63
N ILE A 171 -23.00 -0.14 2.94
CA ILE A 171 -21.65 0.23 2.51
C ILE A 171 -20.77 0.34 3.73
N ILE A 172 -19.64 -0.36 3.70
CA ILE A 172 -18.57 -0.23 4.68
C ILE A 172 -17.37 0.39 3.99
N ASN A 173 -16.86 1.50 4.52
CA ASN A 173 -15.58 2.06 4.10
C ASN A 173 -14.50 1.69 5.12
N PHE A 174 -13.48 0.93 4.70
CA PHE A 174 -12.37 0.49 5.56
C PHE A 174 -11.05 1.01 4.98
N ASP A 175 -10.56 2.15 5.49
CA ASP A 175 -9.42 2.83 4.86
C ASP A 175 -8.75 3.87 5.78
N GLY A 176 -7.92 4.76 5.21
CA GLY A 176 -7.31 5.92 5.86
C GLY A 176 -5.80 6.03 5.66
N ALA A 177 -5.12 4.92 5.38
CA ALA A 177 -3.65 4.92 5.28
C ALA A 177 -3.13 5.64 4.03
N ASN A 178 -3.78 5.45 2.88
CA ASN A 178 -3.31 6.01 1.62
C ASN A 178 -3.50 7.53 1.54
N ASP A 179 -4.59 8.06 2.13
CA ASP A 179 -4.86 9.51 2.16
C ASP A 179 -3.72 10.31 2.81
N VAL A 180 -3.02 9.72 3.79
CA VAL A 180 -1.87 10.34 4.45
C VAL A 180 -0.54 9.97 3.80
N ALA A 181 -0.33 8.69 3.46
CA ALA A 181 0.94 8.21 2.89
C ALA A 181 1.25 8.84 1.51
N ILE A 182 0.23 9.02 0.67
CA ILE A 182 0.40 9.64 -0.65
C ILE A 182 0.81 11.11 -0.52
N VAL A 183 0.25 11.83 0.45
CA VAL A 183 0.59 13.23 0.71
C VAL A 183 2.03 13.35 1.19
N GLU A 184 2.46 12.48 2.13
CA GLU A 184 3.86 12.43 2.56
C GLU A 184 4.78 12.11 1.37
N GLN A 185 4.46 11.11 0.57
CA GLN A 185 5.29 10.74 -0.58
C GLN A 185 5.49 11.91 -1.55
N TYR A 186 4.40 12.60 -1.93
CA TYR A 186 4.51 13.78 -2.78
C TYR A 186 5.34 14.89 -2.14
N TYR A 187 5.18 15.11 -0.84
CA TYR A 187 5.98 16.09 -0.11
C TYR A 187 7.48 15.75 -0.15
N GLN A 188 7.85 14.48 0.06
CA GLN A 188 9.25 14.04 -0.02
C GLN A 188 9.83 14.19 -1.44
N ASP A 189 8.98 14.03 -2.46
CA ASP A 189 9.33 14.26 -3.87
C ASP A 189 9.40 15.76 -4.24
N GLY A 190 9.16 16.67 -3.29
CA GLY A 190 9.14 18.11 -3.54
C GLY A 190 7.91 18.58 -4.33
N LEU A 191 6.83 17.81 -4.28
CA LEU A 191 5.57 18.04 -4.98
C LEU A 191 4.46 18.40 -3.97
N VAL A 192 3.56 19.28 -4.38
CA VAL A 192 2.37 19.63 -3.59
C VAL A 192 1.17 19.49 -4.49
N PHE A 193 0.38 18.45 -4.24
CA PHE A 193 -0.91 18.25 -4.88
C PHE A 193 -2.05 18.46 -3.88
N PRO A 194 -3.26 18.81 -4.36
CA PRO A 194 -4.43 18.87 -3.49
C PRO A 194 -4.64 17.52 -2.76
N PRO A 195 -5.06 17.53 -1.48
CA PRO A 195 -5.40 16.31 -0.79
C PRO A 195 -6.47 15.50 -1.53
N GLY A 196 -6.36 14.17 -1.46
CA GLY A 196 -7.20 13.25 -2.25
C GLY A 196 -6.69 12.99 -3.67
N THR A 197 -5.56 13.58 -4.08
CA THR A 197 -4.88 13.22 -5.33
C THR A 197 -4.44 11.74 -5.27
N PRO A 198 -4.80 10.90 -6.25
CA PRO A 198 -4.40 9.49 -6.28
C PRO A 198 -2.87 9.29 -6.32
N GLU A 199 -2.40 8.14 -5.83
CA GLU A 199 -1.01 7.70 -5.99
C GLU A 199 -0.62 7.68 -7.48
N SER A 200 0.63 7.95 -7.81
CA SER A 200 1.16 7.94 -9.20
C SER A 200 0.60 9.01 -10.15
N PHE A 201 -0.20 9.97 -9.66
CA PHE A 201 -0.68 11.09 -10.48
C PHE A 201 0.47 11.93 -11.04
N ASN A 202 1.56 12.07 -10.28
CA ASN A 202 2.79 12.73 -10.74
C ASN A 202 3.34 12.10 -12.03
N GLU A 203 3.39 10.76 -12.11
CA GLU A 203 3.87 10.04 -13.29
C GLU A 203 2.91 10.18 -14.49
N LEU A 204 1.60 10.10 -14.24
CA LEU A 204 0.60 10.35 -15.29
C LEU A 204 0.69 11.80 -15.80
N SER A 205 0.84 12.77 -14.91
CA SER A 205 0.99 14.19 -15.25
C SER A 205 2.23 14.41 -16.12
N LYS A 206 3.38 13.80 -15.77
CA LYS A 206 4.60 13.83 -16.60
C LYS A 206 4.34 13.26 -17.99
N LEU A 207 3.75 12.06 -18.09
CA LEU A 207 3.44 11.41 -19.36
C LEU A 207 2.54 12.28 -20.26
N VAL A 208 1.47 12.86 -19.70
CA VAL A 208 0.55 13.72 -20.45
C VAL A 208 1.24 15.00 -20.93
N ASN A 209 2.11 15.58 -20.11
CA ASN A 209 2.87 16.77 -20.50
C ASN A 209 3.86 16.46 -21.63
N GLU A 210 4.56 15.33 -21.58
CA GLU A 210 5.46 14.89 -22.66
C GLU A 210 4.73 14.71 -24.00
N ILE A 211 3.53 14.12 -23.97
CA ILE A 211 2.68 13.98 -25.17
C ILE A 211 2.30 15.36 -25.73
N LYS A 212 1.92 16.31 -24.87
CA LYS A 212 1.49 17.65 -25.28
C LYS A 212 2.64 18.50 -25.83
N ILE A 213 3.85 18.34 -25.28
CA ILE A 213 5.04 19.09 -25.70
C ILE A 213 5.66 18.50 -27.00
N GLY A 214 5.17 17.34 -27.47
CA GLY A 214 5.58 16.78 -28.76
C GLY A 214 6.92 16.05 -28.74
N ASN A 215 7.47 15.73 -27.57
CA ASN A 215 8.75 15.04 -27.41
C ASN A 215 8.71 13.53 -27.72
N SER A 216 7.65 13.02 -28.36
CA SER A 216 7.70 11.69 -28.92
C SER A 216 8.64 11.68 -30.12
N LYS A 217 9.86 11.17 -29.93
CA LYS A 217 10.62 10.57 -31.03
C LYS A 217 9.74 9.48 -31.65
N ARG A 218 8.99 9.83 -32.69
CA ARG A 218 8.31 8.88 -33.56
C ARG A 218 9.35 8.28 -34.49
N ASP A 219 10.07 7.28 -33.99
CA ASP A 219 10.67 6.27 -34.85
C ASP A 219 9.54 5.36 -35.33
N GLY A 220 8.97 5.68 -36.49
CA GLY A 220 7.87 4.93 -37.09
C GLY A 220 7.21 5.75 -38.18
N GLY A 221 7.73 5.62 -39.40
CA GLY A 221 7.38 6.47 -40.54
C GLY A 221 5.89 6.52 -40.85
N PHE A 222 5.38 7.74 -40.96
CA PHE A 222 4.49 8.14 -42.03
C PHE A 222 4.83 9.59 -42.38
N ASP A 223 5.62 9.73 -43.43
CA ASP A 223 5.98 11.01 -44.06
C ASP A 223 4.74 11.59 -44.75
N PHE A 224 4.26 12.71 -44.25
CA PHE A 224 3.49 13.68 -45.02
C PHE A 224 4.13 15.06 -44.87
N THR A 225 5.34 15.19 -45.42
CA THR A 225 5.83 16.35 -46.15
C THR A 225 5.34 17.74 -45.68
N LYS A 226 6.15 18.42 -44.87
CA LYS A 226 6.77 19.74 -45.16
C LYS A 226 7.09 20.51 -43.88
N LYS A 227 8.40 20.76 -43.71
CA LYS A 227 9.05 21.88 -42.99
C LYS A 227 8.12 22.76 -42.14
N ARG A 228 8.26 22.66 -40.82
CA ARG A 228 8.32 23.84 -39.94
C ARG A 228 9.60 23.77 -39.11
N LYS A 229 10.65 24.40 -39.64
CA LYS A 229 11.74 24.94 -38.83
C LYS A 229 11.25 26.29 -38.34
N ASP A 230 10.46 26.30 -37.30
CA ASP A 230 10.20 27.48 -36.48
C ASP A 230 9.91 26.94 -35.09
N GLU A 231 10.96 26.86 -34.26
CA GLU A 231 10.79 26.88 -32.80
C GLU A 231 10.07 28.19 -32.50
N THR A 232 8.76 28.12 -32.36
CA THR A 232 7.96 29.31 -32.14
C THR A 232 8.36 29.91 -30.79
N LEU A 233 8.33 31.24 -30.69
CA LEU A 233 8.54 31.98 -29.43
C LEU A 233 7.69 31.40 -28.26
N PHE A 234 6.60 30.70 -28.60
CA PHE A 234 5.76 29.90 -27.71
C PHE A 234 6.51 28.80 -26.95
N ASP A 235 7.45 28.09 -27.58
CA ASP A 235 8.24 27.02 -26.94
C ASP A 235 9.25 27.57 -25.92
N LYS A 236 9.65 28.85 -26.07
CA LYS A 236 10.49 29.58 -25.10
C LYS A 236 9.68 30.29 -24.02
N LEU A 237 8.38 30.51 -24.25
CA LEU A 237 7.44 31.19 -23.34
C LEU A 237 6.60 30.22 -22.51
N LEU A 238 6.51 28.95 -22.91
CA LEU A 238 6.04 27.91 -22.01
C LEU A 238 7.06 27.82 -20.88
N PRO A 239 6.70 28.16 -19.63
CA PRO A 239 7.55 27.77 -18.52
C PRO A 239 7.76 26.26 -18.66
N ASN A 240 8.92 25.74 -18.28
CA ASN A 240 9.07 24.31 -18.11
C ASN A 240 8.00 23.87 -17.10
N ILE A 241 6.83 23.43 -17.58
CA ILE A 241 5.74 22.83 -16.78
C ILE A 241 6.13 21.39 -16.43
N SER A 242 7.42 21.04 -16.53
CA SER A 242 7.98 20.13 -15.51
C SER A 242 7.61 20.73 -14.18
N HIS A 243 6.91 20.01 -13.31
CA HIS A 243 6.78 20.42 -11.91
C HIS A 243 8.21 20.58 -11.38
N ALA A 244 8.75 21.80 -11.43
CA ALA A 244 10.10 22.07 -10.96
C ALA A 244 10.03 21.73 -9.48
N MET A 245 10.74 20.67 -9.09
CA MET A 245 10.83 20.23 -7.70
C MET A 245 11.11 21.48 -6.87
N ARG A 246 10.17 21.84 -5.99
CA ARG A 246 10.37 23.01 -5.14
C ARG A 246 11.51 22.69 -4.18
N LYS A 247 12.31 23.69 -3.83
CA LYS A 247 13.22 23.51 -2.70
C LYS A 247 12.36 23.23 -1.47
N LYS A 248 12.84 22.36 -0.58
CA LYS A 248 12.10 21.94 0.60
C LYS A 248 11.66 23.13 1.48
N ASP A 249 12.45 24.21 1.49
CA ASP A 249 12.17 25.45 2.22
C ASP A 249 10.98 26.26 1.64
N ASP A 250 10.57 25.99 0.39
CA ASP A 250 9.45 26.65 -0.29
C ASP A 250 8.14 25.84 -0.21
N LEU A 251 8.16 24.67 0.45
CA LEU A 251 7.00 23.82 0.64
C LEU A 251 6.20 24.28 1.88
N PRO A 252 4.86 24.13 1.88
CA PRO A 252 4.07 24.22 3.10
C PRO A 252 4.60 23.27 4.18
N LEU A 253 4.25 23.51 5.45
CA LEU A 253 4.55 22.54 6.50
C LEU A 253 3.86 21.22 6.18
N LEU A 254 4.56 20.10 6.40
CA LEU A 254 3.99 18.77 6.15
C LEU A 254 2.75 18.59 7.03
N GLU A 255 2.81 19.02 8.28
CA GLU A 255 1.70 18.97 9.23
C GLU A 255 0.43 19.64 8.68
N ASP A 256 0.55 20.80 8.03
CA ASP A 256 -0.60 21.50 7.41
C ASP A 256 -1.21 20.68 6.27
N LEU A 257 -0.38 20.00 5.48
CA LEU A 257 -0.84 19.11 4.41
C LEU A 257 -1.54 17.86 4.97
N ILE A 258 -1.06 17.30 6.08
CA ILE A 258 -1.67 16.16 6.76
C ILE A 258 -3.03 16.56 7.36
N VAL A 259 -3.14 17.73 7.98
CA VAL A 259 -4.42 18.29 8.47
C VAL A 259 -5.40 18.47 7.31
N ALA A 260 -4.93 19.02 6.18
CA ALA A 260 -5.77 19.18 4.98
C ALA A 260 -6.22 17.82 4.40
N ALA A 261 -5.37 16.79 4.46
CA ALA A 261 -5.71 15.44 4.08
C ALA A 261 -6.78 14.81 4.99
N ALA A 262 -6.65 14.99 6.31
CA ALA A 262 -7.65 14.52 7.27
C ALA A 262 -9.03 15.15 6.99
N LYS A 263 -9.08 16.47 6.76
CA LYS A 263 -10.31 17.18 6.40
C LYS A 263 -10.93 16.66 5.11
N LYS A 264 -10.10 16.45 4.08
CA LYS A 264 -10.58 15.91 2.80
C LYS A 264 -11.11 14.48 2.95
N TYR A 265 -10.41 13.63 3.71
CA TYR A 265 -10.86 12.28 4.02
C TYR A 265 -12.21 12.29 4.74
N SER A 266 -12.35 13.07 5.82
CA SER A 266 -13.60 13.15 6.60
C SER A 266 -14.77 13.71 5.78
N LEU A 267 -14.50 14.71 4.92
CA LEU A 267 -15.50 15.20 3.97
C LEU A 267 -15.93 14.09 2.99
N ASN A 268 -14.99 13.32 2.44
CA ASN A 268 -15.32 12.21 1.55
C ASN A 268 -16.17 11.14 2.28
N GLN A 269 -15.86 10.80 3.54
CA GLN A 269 -16.71 9.91 4.34
C GLN A 269 -18.14 10.46 4.49
N SER A 270 -18.26 11.76 4.78
CA SER A 270 -19.57 12.43 4.89
C SER A 270 -20.39 12.36 3.60
N ILE A 271 -19.76 12.64 2.46
CA ILE A 271 -20.42 12.57 1.15
C ILE A 271 -20.80 11.13 0.82
N MET A 272 -19.93 10.16 1.10
CA MET A 272 -20.23 8.74 0.88
C MET A 272 -21.43 8.29 1.71
N ARG A 273 -21.53 8.73 2.97
CA ARG A 273 -22.69 8.52 3.84
C ARG A 273 -23.96 9.12 3.24
N ASP A 274 -23.92 10.38 2.83
CA ASP A 274 -25.10 11.07 2.26
C ASP A 274 -25.61 10.39 0.99
N ILE A 275 -24.71 9.97 0.08
CA ILE A 275 -25.06 9.24 -1.14
C ILE A 275 -25.67 7.87 -0.81
N THR A 276 -25.07 7.16 0.14
CA THR A 276 -25.49 5.81 0.54
C THR A 276 -26.88 5.85 1.20
N GLU A 277 -27.07 6.74 2.17
CA GLU A 277 -28.33 6.91 2.91
C GLU A 277 -29.44 7.47 2.01
N GLY A 278 -29.11 8.43 1.15
CA GLY A 278 -30.04 8.93 0.12
C GLY A 278 -30.51 7.83 -0.84
N GLY A 279 -29.70 6.78 -1.04
CA GLY A 279 -30.06 5.58 -1.80
C GLY A 279 -30.84 4.52 -1.01
N GLY A 280 -31.13 4.75 0.27
CA GLY A 280 -31.84 3.81 1.15
C GLY A 280 -30.95 2.73 1.77
N ALA A 281 -29.63 2.93 1.79
CA ALA A 281 -28.65 2.01 2.35
C ALA A 281 -27.99 2.61 3.60
N ARG A 282 -27.40 1.77 4.46
CA ARG A 282 -26.62 2.25 5.61
C ARG A 282 -25.15 2.41 5.25
N PHE A 283 -24.48 3.41 5.82
CA PHE A 283 -23.05 3.64 5.68
C PHE A 283 -22.33 3.50 7.03
N ILE A 284 -21.19 2.81 7.05
CA ILE A 284 -20.32 2.72 8.23
C ILE A 284 -18.87 2.94 7.81
N GLY A 285 -18.17 3.86 8.47
CA GLY A 285 -16.74 4.06 8.26
C GLY A 285 -15.89 3.35 9.32
N PHE A 286 -14.75 2.80 8.91
CA PHE A 286 -13.74 2.21 9.76
C PHE A 286 -12.38 2.79 9.39
N HIS A 287 -11.72 3.41 10.37
CA HIS A 287 -10.31 3.74 10.24
C HIS A 287 -9.49 2.46 10.37
N GLN A 288 -8.69 2.12 9.37
CA GLN A 288 -7.95 0.85 9.38
C GLN A 288 -6.85 0.78 10.47
N PRO A 289 -6.47 -0.42 10.93
CA PRO A 289 -5.31 -0.60 11.81
C PRO A 289 -4.00 -0.17 11.16
N ILE A 290 -3.14 0.48 11.97
CA ILE A 290 -1.79 0.89 11.58
C ILE A 290 -0.81 0.34 12.61
N LEU A 291 0.08 -0.55 12.20
CA LEU A 291 1.00 -1.23 13.10
C LEU A 291 1.81 -0.25 13.96
N GLY A 292 2.44 0.75 13.36
CA GLY A 292 3.29 1.70 14.08
C GLY A 292 2.55 2.53 15.14
N MET A 293 1.21 2.49 15.17
CA MET A 293 0.43 3.16 16.21
C MET A 293 0.37 2.37 17.54
N HIS A 294 0.75 1.10 17.54
CA HIS A 294 0.71 0.21 18.71
C HIS A 294 1.96 0.35 19.59
N ASP A 295 1.81 0.17 20.91
CA ASP A 295 2.96 0.30 21.83
C ASP A 295 3.99 -0.82 21.69
N SER A 296 3.58 -1.99 21.21
CA SER A 296 4.47 -3.11 20.94
C SER A 296 5.18 -3.03 19.59
N ALA A 297 4.89 -2.01 18.77
CA ALA A 297 5.55 -1.83 17.48
C ALA A 297 7.05 -1.49 17.65
N PRO A 298 7.91 -1.88 16.69
CA PRO A 298 9.29 -1.43 16.65
C PRO A 298 9.40 0.11 16.66
N GLU A 299 10.37 0.66 17.40
CA GLU A 299 10.54 2.12 17.56
C GLU A 299 10.68 2.87 16.23
N LYS A 300 11.27 2.24 15.21
CA LYS A 300 11.30 2.83 13.86
C LYS A 300 9.87 3.07 13.34
N LEU A 301 9.02 2.04 13.39
CA LEU A 301 7.65 2.12 12.89
C LEU A 301 6.80 3.08 13.71
N LYS A 302 7.06 3.22 15.01
CA LYS A 302 6.39 4.23 15.84
C LYS A 302 6.71 5.66 15.41
N ARG A 303 7.95 5.93 15.03
CA ARG A 303 8.37 7.24 14.51
C ARG A 303 7.73 7.51 13.15
N ASP A 304 7.76 6.52 12.25
CA ASP A 304 7.15 6.62 10.93
C ASP A 304 5.62 6.80 11.06
N ALA A 305 5.00 6.27 12.12
CA ALA A 305 3.57 6.46 12.43
C ALA A 305 3.18 7.84 12.99
N ALA A 306 4.11 8.78 13.19
CA ALA A 306 3.79 10.09 13.76
C ALA A 306 2.78 10.87 12.89
N ILE A 307 2.92 10.81 11.57
CA ILE A 307 1.97 11.45 10.63
C ILE A 307 0.59 10.78 10.67
N PHE A 308 0.56 9.44 10.84
CA PHE A 308 -0.69 8.70 10.95
C PHE A 308 -1.41 9.04 12.25
N ARG A 309 -0.68 9.30 13.35
CA ARG A 309 -1.26 9.77 14.61
C ARG A 309 -1.90 11.15 14.45
N LEU A 310 -1.19 12.10 13.84
CA LEU A 310 -1.74 13.43 13.55
C LEU A 310 -2.99 13.32 12.68
N PHE A 311 -2.90 12.60 11.56
CA PHE A 311 -4.04 12.36 10.66
C PHE A 311 -5.23 11.75 11.40
N THR A 312 -5.02 10.71 12.21
CA THR A 312 -6.09 10.04 12.97
C THR A 312 -6.75 11.01 13.95
N GLN A 313 -5.98 11.81 14.69
CA GLN A 313 -6.53 12.78 15.64
C GLN A 313 -7.44 13.80 14.94
N GLU A 314 -6.96 14.36 13.82
CA GLU A 314 -7.74 15.31 13.02
C GLU A 314 -8.99 14.68 12.41
N VAL A 315 -8.88 13.46 11.88
CA VAL A 315 -10.03 12.72 11.34
C VAL A 315 -11.10 12.51 12.40
N LEU A 316 -10.74 12.10 13.61
CA LEU A 316 -11.71 11.88 14.69
C LEU A 316 -12.41 13.19 15.10
N SER A 317 -11.69 14.31 15.14
CA SER A 317 -12.28 15.61 15.43
C SER A 317 -13.29 16.04 14.35
N GLU A 318 -12.95 15.84 13.07
CA GLU A 318 -13.82 16.19 11.95
C GLU A 318 -15.06 15.27 11.87
N ILE A 319 -14.88 13.97 12.08
CA ILE A 319 -15.95 12.96 11.99
C ILE A 319 -17.02 13.16 13.06
N GLU A 320 -16.64 13.61 14.26
CA GLU A 320 -17.59 13.99 15.32
C GLU A 320 -18.51 15.12 14.84
N GLN A 321 -17.98 16.10 14.10
CA GLN A 321 -18.78 17.20 13.54
C GLN A 321 -19.80 16.71 12.51
N TYR A 322 -19.43 15.71 11.70
CA TYR A 322 -20.32 15.10 10.71
C TYR A 322 -21.30 14.08 11.29
N LYS A 323 -21.21 13.74 12.59
CA LYS A 323 -22.02 12.73 13.28
C LYS A 323 -22.07 11.40 12.51
N LEU A 324 -20.92 10.98 12.01
CA LEU A 324 -20.81 9.75 11.22
C LEU A 324 -20.78 8.52 12.13
N GLU A 325 -21.43 7.45 11.68
CA GLU A 325 -21.21 6.13 12.27
C GLU A 325 -19.81 5.65 11.87
N TYR A 326 -18.85 5.79 12.79
CA TYR A 326 -17.44 5.62 12.49
C TYR A 326 -16.68 4.95 13.63
N TYR A 327 -15.86 3.96 13.30
CA TYR A 327 -15.08 3.20 14.26
C TYR A 327 -13.59 3.35 14.00
N ASN A 328 -12.83 3.67 15.05
CA ASN A 328 -11.37 3.79 14.96
C ASN A 328 -10.68 2.47 15.31
N LEU A 329 -10.04 1.82 14.33
CA LEU A 329 -9.28 0.58 14.53
C LEU A 329 -7.77 0.79 14.50
N ALA A 330 -7.27 2.04 14.52
CA ALA A 330 -5.85 2.36 14.41
C ALA A 330 -4.96 1.52 15.35
N ILE A 331 -5.42 1.37 16.61
CA ILE A 331 -4.76 0.63 17.70
C ILE A 331 -5.53 -0.65 18.07
N PHE A 332 -6.38 -1.18 17.19
CA PHE A 332 -7.26 -2.31 17.48
C PHE A 332 -6.52 -3.53 18.03
N PHE A 333 -5.27 -3.75 17.60
CA PHE A 333 -4.48 -4.90 18.00
C PHE A 333 -3.60 -4.65 19.24
N GLN A 334 -3.81 -3.55 19.98
CA GLN A 334 -2.98 -3.16 21.14
C GLN A 334 -2.88 -4.25 22.20
N ASN A 335 -3.92 -5.08 22.35
CA ASN A 335 -3.97 -6.15 23.33
C ASN A 335 -3.60 -7.55 22.77
N TYR A 336 -3.07 -7.62 21.55
CA TYR A 336 -2.71 -8.88 20.87
C TYR A 336 -1.19 -9.14 20.84
N ASP A 337 -0.49 -8.67 21.88
CA ASP A 337 0.98 -8.70 21.98
C ASP A 337 1.58 -10.10 21.77
N GLY A 338 2.47 -10.22 20.79
CA GLY A 338 3.24 -11.43 20.47
C GLY A 338 3.11 -11.97 19.04
N LEU A 339 2.12 -11.53 18.26
CA LEU A 339 1.82 -12.08 16.92
C LEU A 339 2.35 -11.23 15.75
N ILE A 340 3.22 -10.28 16.06
CA ILE A 340 3.38 -9.12 15.19
C ILE A 340 4.38 -9.33 14.04
N PHE A 341 5.44 -10.16 14.10
CA PHE A 341 6.28 -10.36 12.88
C PHE A 341 7.02 -11.68 12.61
N ALA A 342 7.28 -12.61 13.55
CA ALA A 342 8.33 -13.60 13.24
C ALA A 342 8.21 -15.02 13.80
N GLU A 343 7.28 -15.32 14.70
CA GLU A 343 7.20 -16.65 15.33
C GLU A 343 5.82 -17.30 15.27
N ALA A 344 4.81 -16.55 14.82
CA ALA A 344 3.47 -17.06 14.58
C ALA A 344 3.50 -18.07 13.42
N LYS A 345 2.78 -19.19 13.56
CA LYS A 345 2.56 -20.08 12.40
C LYS A 345 1.90 -19.24 11.29
N LYS A 346 2.06 -19.64 10.02
CA LYS A 346 1.53 -18.90 8.85
C LYS A 346 0.07 -18.41 9.00
N ASN A 347 -0.76 -19.14 9.76
CA ASN A 347 -2.18 -18.86 9.96
C ASN A 347 -2.48 -17.93 11.16
N GLU A 348 -1.46 -17.49 11.88
CA GLU A 348 -1.56 -16.70 13.12
C GLU A 348 -1.00 -15.28 12.95
N ILE A 349 -0.42 -14.96 11.78
CA ILE A 349 0.10 -13.63 11.46
C ILE A 349 -1.05 -12.60 11.43
N ILE A 350 -0.94 -11.56 12.27
CA ILE A 350 -1.89 -10.45 12.29
C ILE A 350 -1.51 -9.39 11.25
N PHE A 351 -0.28 -8.88 11.30
CA PHE A 351 0.25 -7.92 10.34
C PHE A 351 1.31 -8.57 9.45
N TYR A 352 1.18 -8.35 8.15
CA TYR A 352 2.20 -8.73 7.17
C TYR A 352 3.25 -7.62 6.99
N ASP A 353 2.81 -6.37 7.10
CA ASP A 353 3.64 -5.16 7.12
C ASP A 353 2.94 -4.06 7.94
N GLU A 354 3.27 -2.79 7.72
CA GLU A 354 2.74 -1.66 8.50
C GLU A 354 1.22 -1.50 8.45
N VAL A 355 0.56 -1.96 7.37
CA VAL A 355 -0.87 -1.71 7.14
C VAL A 355 -1.65 -2.94 6.66
N HIS A 356 -0.97 -3.94 6.10
CA HIS A 356 -1.62 -5.13 5.55
C HIS A 356 -1.75 -6.24 6.59
N LEU A 357 -2.91 -6.89 6.57
CA LEU A 357 -3.26 -7.93 7.53
C LEU A 357 -3.06 -9.33 6.93
N GLY A 358 -2.58 -10.25 7.78
CA GLY A 358 -2.65 -11.67 7.51
C GLY A 358 -4.06 -12.22 7.73
N ASP A 359 -4.24 -13.52 7.45
CA ASP A 359 -5.54 -14.20 7.60
C ASP A 359 -6.13 -14.07 9.02
N ALA A 360 -5.28 -14.10 10.06
CA ALA A 360 -5.72 -13.93 11.45
C ALA A 360 -6.22 -12.51 11.73
N GLY A 361 -5.49 -11.50 11.25
CA GLY A 361 -5.89 -10.09 11.34
C GLY A 361 -7.22 -9.84 10.62
N ASN A 362 -7.34 -10.31 9.37
CA ASN A 362 -8.59 -10.22 8.60
C ASN A 362 -9.78 -10.87 9.32
N LYS A 363 -9.57 -12.02 9.96
CA LYS A 363 -10.62 -12.74 10.71
C LYS A 363 -11.08 -11.94 11.94
N LEU A 364 -10.14 -11.35 12.69
CA LEU A 364 -10.46 -10.56 13.88
C LEU A 364 -11.21 -9.28 13.52
N ILE A 365 -10.76 -8.58 12.47
CA ILE A 365 -11.44 -7.39 11.95
C ILE A 365 -12.83 -7.74 11.42
N ALA A 366 -12.99 -8.83 10.68
CA ALA A 366 -14.31 -9.26 10.19
C ALA A 366 -15.31 -9.53 11.31
N LYS A 367 -14.86 -10.12 12.42
CA LYS A 367 -15.70 -10.32 13.61
C LYS A 367 -16.13 -9.00 14.23
N TYR A 368 -15.18 -8.09 14.45
CA TYR A 368 -15.46 -6.77 15.02
C TYR A 368 -16.40 -5.96 14.14
N ILE A 369 -16.18 -5.96 12.82
CA ILE A 369 -17.08 -5.29 11.86
C ILE A 369 -18.49 -5.87 11.99
N TRP A 370 -18.64 -7.19 12.07
CA TRP A 370 -19.97 -7.79 12.22
C TRP A 370 -20.64 -7.41 13.54
N GLU A 371 -19.90 -7.40 14.66
CA GLU A 371 -20.39 -6.92 15.95
C GLU A 371 -20.87 -5.47 15.87
N ALA A 372 -20.11 -4.58 15.24
CA ALA A 372 -20.50 -3.19 15.02
C ALA A 372 -21.76 -3.05 14.16
N VAL A 373 -21.90 -3.87 13.11
CA VAL A 373 -23.08 -3.88 12.21
C VAL A 373 -24.36 -4.27 12.95
N ILE A 374 -24.30 -5.22 13.90
CA ILE A 374 -25.48 -5.70 14.64
C ILE A 374 -25.82 -4.84 15.86
N MET A 375 -24.84 -4.27 16.57
CA MET A 375 -25.05 -3.46 17.80
C MET A 375 -25.89 -2.20 17.60
N THR A 376 -26.04 -1.79 16.35
CA THR A 376 -26.66 -0.56 15.88
C THR A 376 -28.04 -0.80 15.25
N GLN A 377 -28.49 -2.07 15.22
CA GLN A 377 -29.85 -2.45 14.83
C GLN A 377 -30.79 -2.62 16.05
N GLU A 378 -30.23 -2.65 17.27
CA GLU A 378 -30.96 -2.58 18.54
C GLU A 378 -31.07 -1.13 19.02
#